data_AF-A0A6I3N868-F1
#
_entry.id   AF-A0A6I3N868-F1
#
_cell.length_a   1.000
_cell.length_b   1.000
_cell.length_c   1.000
_cell.angle_alpha   90.00
_cell.angle_beta   90.00
_cell.angle_gamma   90.00
#
_symmetry.space_group_name_H-M   'P 1'
#
loop_
_entity.id
_entity.type
_entity.pdbx_description
1 polymer ?
#
loop_
_entity_poly.entity_id
_entity_poly.type
_entity_poly.pdbx_seq_one_letter_code
_entity_poly.pdbx_strand_id
1 'polypeptide(L)'
;MELNSTEDRLLKYEAIDRELIRAKKLYPTFPTNVFEQTCIMMEEAGEVVKAANDFVYEKGDKAELLMLLKDEVIQTAAMCMRMLESIEKSYWHVTK
;
A
#
# COMPACT_ATOMS: atom_id res chain seq x y z
N MET A 1 -4.77 11.69 -26.78
CA MET A 1 -6.07 11.76 -26.09
C MET A 1 -5.77 12.08 -24.65
N GLU A 2 -5.91 13.35 -24.26
CA GLU A 2 -5.62 13.77 -22.89
C GLU A 2 -6.76 13.28 -21.99
N LEU A 3 -6.48 12.25 -21.18
CA LEU A 3 -7.35 11.83 -20.09
C LEU A 3 -7.28 12.91 -19.01
N ASN A 4 -8.26 13.80 -18.98
CA ASN A 4 -8.33 14.86 -17.99
C ASN A 4 -9.74 14.95 -17.35
N SER A 5 -10.35 13.79 -17.06
CA SER A 5 -11.50 13.73 -16.16
C SER A 5 -11.05 13.20 -14.79
N THR A 6 -11.60 13.77 -13.72
CA THR A 6 -11.42 13.26 -12.35
C THR A 6 -11.74 11.76 -12.24
N GLU A 7 -12.68 11.30 -13.05
CA GLU A 7 -13.12 9.91 -13.12
C GLU A 7 -12.00 8.97 -13.60
N ASP A 8 -11.23 9.36 -14.61
CA ASP A 8 -10.07 8.57 -15.08
C ASP A 8 -9.02 8.40 -13.98
N ARG A 9 -8.83 9.43 -13.16
CA ARG A 9 -7.90 9.37 -12.01
C ARG A 9 -8.42 8.44 -10.93
N LEU A 10 -9.72 8.45 -10.66
CA LEU A 10 -10.34 7.57 -9.67
C LEU A 10 -10.26 6.11 -10.14
N LEU A 11 -10.60 5.84 -11.41
CA LEU A 11 -10.51 4.51 -12.02
C LEU A 11 -9.08 3.98 -11.98
N LYS A 12 -8.08 4.83 -12.26
CA LYS A 12 -6.67 4.44 -12.22
C LYS A 12 -6.22 3.89 -10.85
N TYR A 13 -6.77 4.41 -9.75
CA TYR A 13 -6.37 4.07 -8.39
C TYR A 13 -7.41 3.26 -7.62
N GLU A 14 -8.50 2.84 -8.28
CA GLU A 14 -9.59 2.06 -7.68
C GLU A 14 -9.09 0.80 -6.96
N ALA A 15 -8.07 0.14 -7.51
CA ALA A 15 -7.49 -1.06 -6.90
C ALA A 15 -6.86 -0.78 -5.51
N ILE A 16 -6.28 0.41 -5.32
CA ILE A 16 -5.69 0.83 -4.04
C ILE A 16 -6.79 1.04 -3.00
N ASP A 17 -7.91 1.65 -3.38
CA ASP A 17 -9.05 1.86 -2.49
C ASP A 17 -9.69 0.52 -2.08
N ARG A 18 -9.88 -0.40 -3.04
CA ARG A 18 -10.36 -1.76 -2.75
C ARG A 18 -9.44 -2.50 -1.77
N GLU A 19 -8.13 -2.37 -1.97
CA GLU A 19 -7.14 -2.99 -1.10
C GLU A 19 -7.14 -2.37 0.31
N LEU A 20 -7.26 -1.05 0.42
CA LEU A 20 -7.41 -0.35 1.70
C LEU A 20 -8.65 -0.84 2.47
N ILE A 21 -9.79 -0.99 1.79
CA ILE A 21 -11.03 -1.52 2.37
C ILE A 21 -10.81 -2.98 2.85
N ARG A 22 -10.18 -3.82 2.02
CA ARG A 22 -9.85 -5.20 2.37
C ARG A 22 -8.95 -5.28 3.60
N ALA A 23 -7.87 -4.50 3.63
CA ALA A 23 -6.92 -4.48 4.74
C ALA A 23 -7.55 -4.00 6.06
N LYS A 24 -8.43 -2.98 6.00
CA LYS A 24 -9.21 -2.53 7.17
C LYS A 24 -10.16 -3.61 7.69
N LYS A 25 -10.72 -4.43 6.80
CA LYS A 25 -11.60 -5.55 7.18
C LYS A 25 -10.82 -6.70 7.80
N LEU A 26 -9.67 -7.06 7.22
CA LEU A 26 -8.83 -8.18 7.71
C LEU A 26 -8.14 -7.84 9.04
N TYR A 27 -7.66 -6.61 9.15
CA TYR A 27 -6.97 -6.11 10.33
C TYR A 27 -7.74 -4.89 10.84
N PRO A 28 -8.78 -5.03 11.67
CA PRO A 28 -9.60 -3.88 12.11
C PRO A 28 -8.84 -2.95 13.06
N THR A 29 -7.90 -3.49 13.83
CA THR A 29 -7.04 -2.71 14.73
C THR A 29 -5.80 -2.26 13.98
N PHE A 30 -5.56 -0.93 13.94
CA PHE A 30 -4.31 -0.36 13.46
C PHE A 30 -3.60 0.35 14.61
N PRO A 31 -2.25 0.30 14.68
CA PRO A 31 -1.52 0.97 15.74
C PRO A 31 -1.78 2.47 15.79
N THR A 32 -1.69 3.07 16.98
CA THR A 32 -1.75 4.54 17.17
C THR A 32 -0.37 5.16 17.38
N ASN A 33 0.68 4.36 17.51
CA ASN A 33 2.05 4.83 17.58
C ASN A 33 2.63 4.94 16.16
N VAL A 34 3.19 6.09 15.80
CA VAL A 34 3.84 6.34 14.50
C VAL A 34 4.92 5.31 14.19
N PHE A 35 5.69 4.87 15.18
CA PHE A 35 6.74 3.88 14.97
C PHE A 35 6.17 2.55 14.45
N GLU A 36 5.16 2.01 15.13
CA GLU A 36 4.51 0.74 14.73
C GLU A 36 3.81 0.86 13.38
N GLN A 37 3.13 1.99 13.11
CA GLN A 37 2.53 2.26 11.80
C GLN A 37 3.60 2.28 10.69
N THR A 38 4.74 2.91 10.96
CA THR A 38 5.86 2.97 10.01
C THR A 38 6.43 1.59 9.73
N CYS A 39 6.56 0.74 10.76
CA CYS A 39 7.02 -0.64 10.59
C CYS A 39 6.08 -1.44 9.68
N ILE A 40 4.76 -1.34 9.86
CA ILE A 40 3.78 -2.03 9.00
C ILE A 40 3.87 -1.52 7.56
N MET A 41 3.94 -0.20 7.35
CA MET A 41 4.09 0.37 6.01
C MET A 41 5.41 -0.08 5.34
N MET A 42 6.49 -0.18 6.13
CA MET A 42 7.80 -0.62 5.64
C MET A 42 7.82 -2.11 5.28
N GLU A 43 7.07 -2.94 5.99
CA GLU A 43 6.92 -4.38 5.69
C GLU A 43 6.43 -4.59 4.25
N GLU A 44 5.34 -3.89 3.86
CA GLU A 44 4.81 -3.96 2.49
C GLU A 44 5.82 -3.44 1.44
N ALA A 45 6.52 -2.35 1.75
CA ALA A 45 7.55 -1.83 0.87
C ALA A 45 8.70 -2.83 0.67
N GLY A 46 8.99 -3.66 1.67
CA GLY A 46 9.93 -4.78 1.58
C GLY A 46 9.46 -5.87 0.61
N GLU A 47 8.18 -6.21 0.62
CA GLU A 47 7.59 -7.17 -0.33
C GLU A 47 7.64 -6.66 -1.78
N VAL A 48 7.50 -5.35 -2.01
CA VAL A 48 7.73 -4.74 -3.33
C VAL A 48 9.18 -4.96 -3.80
N VAL A 49 10.17 -4.76 -2.93
CA VAL A 49 11.58 -4.98 -3.27
C VAL A 49 11.84 -6.44 -3.62
N LYS A 50 11.25 -7.36 -2.84
CA LYS A 50 11.35 -8.80 -3.10
C LYS A 50 10.70 -9.18 -4.43
N ALA A 51 9.46 -8.75 -4.69
CA ALA A 51 8.77 -9.02 -5.96
C ALA A 51 9.52 -8.42 -7.17
N ALA A 52 10.14 -7.26 -7.01
CA ALA A 52 10.97 -6.66 -8.05
C ALA A 52 12.25 -7.48 -8.30
N ASN A 53 12.90 -7.97 -7.25
CA ASN A 53 14.04 -8.88 -7.38
C ASN A 53 13.64 -10.17 -8.09
N ASP A 54 12.51 -10.77 -7.71
CA ASP A 54 12.02 -11.99 -8.34
C ASP A 54 11.70 -11.76 -9.82
N PHE A 55 11.04 -10.64 -10.15
CA PHE A 55 10.78 -10.25 -11.53
C PHE A 55 12.06 -10.13 -12.38
N VAL A 56 13.15 -9.60 -11.82
CA VAL A 56 14.42 -9.42 -12.56
C VAL A 56 15.21 -10.72 -12.65
N TYR A 57 15.40 -11.40 -11.52
CA TYR A 57 16.44 -12.42 -11.36
C TYR A 57 15.91 -13.86 -11.34
N GLU A 58 14.65 -14.08 -10.96
CA GLU A 58 14.12 -15.44 -10.82
C GLU A 58 13.68 -16.04 -12.17
N LYS A 59 13.78 -17.38 -12.23
CA LYS A 59 13.28 -18.18 -13.35
C LYS A 59 11.82 -18.53 -13.06
N GLY A 60 10.91 -17.78 -13.67
CA GLY A 60 9.47 -18.00 -13.58
C GLY A 60 8.74 -17.35 -14.75
N ASP A 61 7.43 -17.48 -14.79
CA ASP A 61 6.61 -16.75 -15.74
C ASP A 61 6.69 -15.25 -15.44
N LYS A 62 7.25 -14.47 -16.38
CA LYS A 62 7.41 -13.02 -16.21
C LYS A 62 6.08 -12.29 -16.13
N ALA A 63 5.01 -12.81 -16.74
CA ALA A 63 3.68 -12.20 -16.63
C ALA A 63 3.13 -12.34 -15.20
N GLU A 64 3.28 -13.51 -14.60
CA GLU A 64 2.89 -13.79 -13.21
C GLU A 64 3.70 -12.94 -12.23
N LEU A 65 5.03 -12.92 -12.38
CA LEU A 65 5.91 -12.11 -11.52
C LEU A 65 5.61 -10.60 -11.64
N LEU A 66 5.25 -10.12 -12.83
CA LEU A 66 4.83 -8.73 -13.02
C LEU A 66 3.48 -8.44 -12.35
N MET A 67 2.56 -9.40 -12.33
CA MET A 67 1.29 -9.26 -11.62
C MET A 67 1.51 -9.19 -10.11
N LEU A 68 2.35 -10.08 -9.55
CA LEU A 68 2.73 -10.05 -8.13
C LEU A 68 3.34 -8.71 -7.74
N LEU A 69 4.30 -8.20 -8.53
CA LEU A 69 4.89 -6.88 -8.27
C LEU A 69 3.84 -5.76 -8.27
N LYS A 70 2.84 -5.80 -9.17
CA LYS A 70 1.75 -4.81 -9.17
C LYS A 70 0.89 -4.92 -7.92
N ASP A 71 0.58 -6.14 -7.48
CA ASP A 71 -0.21 -6.38 -6.28
C ASP A 71 0.51 -5.87 -5.03
N GLU A 72 1.82 -6.09 -4.91
CA GLU A 72 2.62 -5.56 -3.78
C GLU A 72 2.69 -4.02 -3.78
N VAL A 73 2.77 -3.40 -4.96
CA VAL A 73 2.72 -1.92 -5.06
C VAL A 73 1.35 -1.39 -4.64
N ILE A 74 0.26 -2.08 -4.99
CA ILE A 74 -1.10 -1.71 -4.57
C ILE A 74 -1.26 -1.84 -3.06
N GLN A 75 -0.79 -2.94 -2.46
CA GLN A 75 -0.80 -3.17 -1.01
C GLN A 75 0.01 -2.11 -0.26
N THR A 76 1.21 -1.81 -0.73
CA THR A 76 2.06 -0.74 -0.16
C THR A 76 1.37 0.61 -0.22
N ALA A 77 0.77 0.98 -1.35
CA ALA A 77 0.04 2.23 -1.49
C ALA A 77 -1.17 2.29 -0.54
N ALA A 78 -1.90 1.19 -0.39
CA ALA A 78 -3.00 1.09 0.57
C ALA A 78 -2.52 1.27 2.01
N MET A 79 -1.36 0.72 2.39
CA MET A 79 -0.81 0.92 3.73
C MET A 79 -0.32 2.34 3.98
N CYS A 80 0.23 3.02 2.97
CA CYS A 80 0.52 4.45 3.04
C CYS A 80 -0.75 5.28 3.30
N MET A 81 -1.86 5.00 2.58
CA MET A 81 -3.13 5.68 2.80
C MET A 81 -3.70 5.40 4.19
N ARG A 82 -3.61 4.15 4.63
CA ARG A 82 -4.06 3.73 5.96
C ARG A 82 -3.30 4.43 7.07
N MET A 83 -1.97 4.52 6.95
CA MET A 83 -1.13 5.27 7.88
C MET A 83 -1.47 6.75 7.85
N LEU A 84 -1.68 7.35 6.67
CA LEU A 84 -2.06 8.76 6.55
C LEU A 84 -3.38 9.08 7.28
N GLU A 85 -4.38 8.18 7.22
CA GLU A 85 -5.64 8.33 7.96
C GLU A 85 -5.49 8.22 9.49
N SER A 86 -4.43 7.54 9.97
CA SER A 86 -4.20 7.32 11.40
C SER A 86 -3.12 8.21 12.00
N ILE A 87 -2.22 8.79 11.18
CA ILE A 87 -1.01 9.44 11.67
C ILE A 87 -1.34 10.64 12.56
N GLU A 88 -2.39 11.41 12.26
CA GLU A 88 -2.82 12.55 13.07
C GLU A 88 -3.33 12.14 14.46
N LYS A 89 -3.95 10.96 14.59
CA LYS A 89 -4.37 10.42 15.90
C LYS A 89 -3.18 10.08 16.80
N SER A 90 -2.02 9.86 16.19
CA SER A 90 -0.77 9.51 16.87
C SER A 90 -0.09 10.72 17.52
N TYR A 91 -0.35 11.93 17.00
CA TYR A 91 0.26 13.18 17.48
C TYR A 91 -0.30 13.68 18.82
N TRP A 92 -1.47 13.21 19.26
CA TRP A 92 -2.11 13.70 20.50
C TRP A 92 -1.31 13.39 21.78
N HIS A 93 -0.33 12.47 21.72
CA HIS A 93 0.52 12.12 22.86
C HIS A 93 1.85 12.89 22.91
N VAL A 94 2.16 13.74 21.93
CA VAL A 94 3.47 14.42 21.81
C VAL A 94 3.43 15.87 22.32
N THR A 95 2.26 16.47 22.51
CA THR A 95 2.12 17.89 22.90
C THR A 95 1.48 18.12 24.28
N LYS A 96 1.80 17.29 25.28
CA LYS A 96 1.54 17.62 26.69
C LYS A 96 2.83 17.79 27.46
#